data_AF-A0A5B6WRY3-F1
#
_entry.id   AF-A0A5B6WRY3-F1
#
_cell.length_a   1.000
_cell.length_b   1.000
_cell.length_c   1.000
_cell.angle_alpha   90.00
_cell.angle_beta   90.00
_cell.angle_gamma   90.00
#
_symmetry.space_group_name_H-M   'P 1'
#
loop_
_entity.id
_entity.type
_entity.pdbx_description
1 polymer ?
#
loop_
_entity_poly.entity_id
_entity_poly.type
_entity_poly.pdbx_seq_one_letter_code
_entity_poly.pdbx_strand_id
1 'polypeptide(L)'
;MRCVCSVSYSVSLNGSTSEWFSPSRGLRQWDPFKGFSILIEEAKRKGLMRGAPIGRARFSINHLFFADDIILFGDASCTGRKQFKMLLRNMN
;
A
#
# COMPACT_ATOMS: atom_id res chain seq x y z
N MET A 1 36.39 2.20 8.53
CA MET A 1 35.09 1.51 8.44
C MET A 1 35.06 0.67 7.17
N ARG A 2 34.60 -0.58 7.21
CA ARG A 2 34.40 -1.43 6.02
C ARG A 2 32.89 -1.54 5.77
N CYS A 3 32.39 -0.98 4.67
CA CYS A 3 31.00 -1.11 4.26
C CYS A 3 30.81 -2.38 3.42
N VAL A 4 29.68 -3.06 3.61
CA VAL A 4 29.24 -4.14 2.72
C VAL A 4 28.57 -3.49 1.52
N CYS A 5 29.22 -3.56 0.35
CA CYS A 5 28.74 -2.90 -0.87
C CYS A 5 28.01 -3.85 -1.83
N SER A 6 28.05 -5.16 -1.58
CA SER A 6 27.52 -6.18 -2.48
C SER A 6 26.60 -7.14 -1.74
N VAL A 7 25.43 -7.42 -2.31
CA VAL A 7 24.46 -8.41 -1.81
C VAL A 7 24.08 -9.34 -2.98
N SER A 8 23.77 -10.60 -2.69
CA SER A 8 23.26 -11.55 -3.67
C SER A 8 22.09 -12.33 -3.08
N TYR A 9 21.11 -12.68 -3.91
CA TYR A 9 19.89 -13.38 -3.50
C TYR A 9 19.69 -14.67 -4.28
N SER A 10 19.02 -15.65 -3.68
CA SER A 10 18.42 -16.80 -4.35
C SER A 10 17.00 -16.99 -3.80
N VAL A 11 16.09 -17.50 -4.63
CA VAL A 11 14.67 -17.67 -4.28
C VAL A 11 14.37 -19.15 -4.15
N SER A 12 13.88 -19.58 -2.98
CA SER A 12 13.41 -20.95 -2.75
C SER A 12 11.88 -20.99 -2.79
N LEU A 13 11.32 -21.79 -3.69
CA LEU A 13 9.89 -22.02 -3.84
C LEU A 13 9.61 -23.53 -3.85
N ASN A 14 8.78 -23.99 -2.92
CA ASN A 14 8.38 -25.41 -2.81
C ASN A 14 9.57 -26.39 -2.82
N GLY A 15 10.66 -26.03 -2.13
CA GLY A 15 11.87 -26.85 -2.05
C GLY A 15 12.82 -26.74 -3.25
N SER A 16 12.43 -26.05 -4.32
CA SER A 16 13.30 -25.75 -5.46
C SER A 16 13.94 -24.38 -5.30
N THR A 17 15.28 -24.31 -5.40
CA THR A 17 16.04 -23.06 -5.23
C THR A 17 16.52 -22.54 -6.59
N SER A 18 16.33 -21.25 -6.85
CA SER A 18 16.82 -20.58 -8.05
C SER A 18 18.34 -20.38 -8.01
N GLU A 19 18.92 -20.02 -9.16
CA GLU A 19 20.28 -19.51 -9.21
C GLU A 19 20.42 -18.20 -8.42
N TRP A 20 21.66 -17.92 -8.00
CA TRP A 20 22.01 -16.68 -7.33
C TRP A 20 22.03 -15.53 -8.34
N PHE A 21 21.44 -14.39 -7.96
CA PHE A 21 21.47 -13.18 -8.76
C PHE A 21 21.86 -11.97 -7.92
N SER A 22 22.51 -11.01 -8.57
CA SER A 22 22.78 -9.70 -7.99
C SER A 22 21.59 -8.78 -8.25
N PRO A 23 20.97 -8.21 -7.20
CA PRO A 23 19.82 -7.36 -7.39
C PRO A 23 20.24 -5.98 -7.94
N SER A 24 19.40 -5.38 -8.78
CA SER A 24 19.60 -3.99 -9.23
C SER A 24 19.18 -2.96 -8.17
N ARG A 25 18.40 -3.38 -7.15
CA ARG A 25 17.91 -2.58 -6.03
C ARG A 25 17.80 -3.46 -4.79
N GLY A 26 17.93 -2.92 -3.59
CA GLY A 26 17.76 -3.71 -2.36
C GLY A 26 16.42 -4.45 -2.30
N LEU A 27 16.39 -5.59 -1.59
CA LEU A 27 15.18 -6.37 -1.34
C LEU A 27 14.12 -5.47 -0.69
N ARG A 28 13.09 -5.12 -1.45
CA ARG A 28 11.92 -4.44 -0.90
C ARG A 28 10.96 -5.54 -0.48
N GLN A 29 10.85 -5.80 0.82
CA GLN A 29 9.72 -6.56 1.34
C GLN A 29 8.44 -5.94 0.76
N TRP A 30 7.51 -6.80 0.38
CA TRP A 30 6.22 -6.38 -0.12
C TRP A 30 5.65 -5.36 0.87
N ASP A 31 5.37 -4.17 0.37
CA ASP A 31 4.80 -3.13 1.20
C ASP A 31 3.37 -3.56 1.56
N PRO A 32 3.06 -3.84 2.84
CA PRO A 32 1.70 -4.20 3.27
C PRO A 32 0.67 -3.19 2.75
N PHE A 33 1.09 -1.93 2.58
CA PHE A 33 0.26 -0.85 2.08
C PHE A 33 -0.12 -0.98 0.60
N LYS A 34 0.61 -1.76 -0.22
CA LYS A 34 0.22 -1.99 -1.63
C LYS A 34 -1.12 -2.69 -1.76
N GLY A 35 -1.41 -3.66 -0.90
CA GLY A 35 -2.72 -4.33 -0.88
C GLY A 35 -3.83 -3.36 -0.50
N PHE A 36 -3.55 -2.48 0.46
CA PHE A 36 -4.51 -1.48 0.91
C PHE A 36 -4.81 -0.41 -0.15
N SER A 37 -3.80 0.04 -0.89
CA SER A 37 -3.96 0.96 -2.02
C SER A 37 -4.96 0.43 -3.04
N ILE A 38 -4.85 -0.86 -3.41
CA ILE A 38 -5.74 -1.51 -4.38
C ILE A 38 -7.19 -1.52 -3.86
N LEU A 39 -7.40 -1.86 -2.60
CA LEU A 39 -8.74 -1.89 -1.99
C LEU A 39 -9.39 -0.50 -1.95
N ILE A 40 -8.62 0.54 -1.61
CA ILE A 40 -9.12 1.91 -1.59
C ILE A 40 -9.45 2.39 -3.00
N GLU A 41 -8.61 2.06 -3.98
CA GLU A 41 -8.83 2.44 -5.38
C GLU A 41 -10.07 1.76 -5.96
N GLU A 42 -10.31 0.50 -5.60
CA GLU A 42 -11.54 -0.20 -5.98
C GLU A 42 -12.78 0.44 -5.33
N ALA A 43 -12.73 0.78 -4.05
CA ALA A 43 -13.81 1.47 -3.36
C ALA A 43 -14.09 2.86 -3.97
N LYS A 44 -13.04 3.58 -4.38
CA LYS A 44 -13.15 4.85 -5.11
C LYS A 44 -13.81 4.65 -6.46
N ARG A 45 -13.39 3.65 -7.24
CA ARG A 45 -13.98 3.33 -8.56
C ARG A 45 -15.45 2.96 -8.46
N LYS A 46 -15.86 2.27 -7.40
CA LYS A 46 -17.26 1.92 -7.11
C LYS A 46 -18.08 3.10 -6.57
N GLY A 47 -17.49 4.28 -6.38
CA GLY A 47 -18.17 5.45 -5.80
C GLY A 47 -18.54 5.29 -4.32
N LEU A 48 -18.00 4.25 -3.66
CA LEU A 48 -18.27 3.96 -2.25
C LEU A 48 -17.50 4.88 -1.32
N MET A 49 -16.40 5.45 -1.81
CA MET A 49 -15.58 6.40 -1.08
C MET A 49 -15.36 7.67 -1.87
N ARG A 50 -15.71 8.80 -1.26
CA ARG A 50 -15.44 10.12 -1.80
C ARG A 50 -14.20 10.69 -1.11
N GLY A 51 -13.18 11.05 -1.88
CA GLY A 51 -11.95 11.63 -1.34
C GLY A 51 -12.13 13.08 -0.87
N ALA A 52 -11.20 13.54 -0.02
CA ALA A 52 -11.12 14.93 0.39
C ALA A 52 -10.54 15.77 -0.78
N PRO A 53 -11.17 16.90 -1.15
CA PRO A 53 -10.63 17.80 -2.15
C PRO A 53 -9.38 18.50 -1.61
N ILE A 54 -8.34 18.64 -2.46
CA ILE A 54 -7.08 19.28 -2.06
C ILE A 54 -6.84 20.54 -2.87
N GLY A 55 -6.78 21.66 -2.13
CA GLY A 55 -6.50 22.97 -2.69
C GLY A 55 -7.56 23.45 -3.68
N ARG A 56 -7.16 24.36 -4.57
CA ARG A 56 -8.01 24.87 -5.67
C ARG A 56 -8.02 23.93 -6.88
N ALA A 57 -7.12 22.95 -6.91
CA ALA A 57 -7.08 21.93 -7.94
C ALA A 57 -8.24 20.93 -7.71
N ARG A 58 -8.88 20.47 -8.79
CA ARG A 58 -9.94 19.44 -8.75
C ARG A 58 -9.39 18.03 -8.51
N PHE A 59 -8.46 17.89 -7.57
CA PHE A 59 -7.89 16.60 -7.18
C PHE A 59 -8.45 16.18 -5.82
N SER A 60 -8.71 14.87 -5.67
CA SER A 60 -9.21 14.29 -4.43
C SER A 60 -8.33 13.13 -3.96
N ILE A 61 -7.97 13.16 -2.68
CA ILE A 61 -7.21 12.11 -2.00
C ILE A 61 -8.11 11.26 -1.12
N ASN A 62 -7.78 9.99 -0.98
CA ASN A 62 -8.44 9.07 -0.06
C ASN A 62 -7.50 8.52 1.02
N HIS A 63 -6.19 8.60 0.82
CA HIS A 63 -5.20 8.08 1.76
C HIS A 63 -3.84 8.79 1.62
N LEU A 64 -3.08 8.83 2.71
CA LEU A 64 -1.64 9.12 2.75
C LEU A 64 -0.95 8.00 3.54
N PHE A 65 0.09 7.41 2.95
CA PHE A 65 0.94 6.42 3.61
C PHE A 65 2.18 7.07 4.20
N PHE A 66 2.50 6.69 5.43
CA PHE A 66 3.77 6.94 6.11
C PHE A 66 4.47 5.60 6.39
N ALA A 67 5.65 5.64 7.00
CA ALA A 67 6.41 4.42 7.30
C ALA A 67 5.61 3.46 8.20
N ASP A 68 4.95 4.00 9.22
CA ASP A 68 4.26 3.22 10.25
C ASP A 68 2.75 3.51 10.31
N ASP A 69 2.29 4.58 9.64
CA ASP A 69 0.93 5.10 9.78
C ASP A 69 0.23 5.30 8.43
N ILE A 70 -1.11 5.24 8.47
CA ILE A 70 -1.95 5.57 7.33
C ILE A 70 -2.99 6.62 7.76
N ILE A 71 -3.06 7.73 7.03
CA ILE A 71 -4.13 8.71 7.18
C ILE A 71 -5.18 8.48 6.10
N LEU A 72 -6.43 8.36 6.50
CA LEU A 72 -7.55 8.09 5.60
C LEU A 72 -8.47 9.29 5.47
N PHE A 73 -8.83 9.63 4.23
CA PHE A 73 -9.68 10.76 3.87
C PHE A 73 -10.97 10.29 3.24
N GLY A 74 -12.10 10.72 3.80
CA GLY A 74 -13.38 10.49 3.17
C GLY A 74 -14.51 11.28 3.79
N ASP A 75 -15.69 11.09 3.22
CA ASP A 75 -16.93 11.70 3.69
C ASP A 75 -17.32 11.21 5.10
N ALA A 76 -17.87 12.11 5.91
CA ALA A 76 -18.26 11.87 7.30
C ALA A 76 -19.67 11.26 7.45
N SER A 77 -20.32 10.85 6.36
CA SER A 77 -21.63 10.21 6.40
C SER A 77 -21.56 8.83 7.06
N CYS A 78 -22.73 8.34 7.48
CA CYS A 78 -22.89 6.99 7.98
C CYS A 78 -22.42 5.92 6.95
N THR A 79 -22.58 6.20 5.66
CA THR A 79 -22.14 5.32 4.59
C THR A 79 -20.61 5.32 4.47
N GLY A 80 -19.99 6.50 4.43
CA GLY A 80 -18.52 6.64 4.38
C GLY A 80 -17.84 5.94 5.55
N ARG A 81 -18.38 6.11 6.76
CA ARG A 81 -17.90 5.43 7.99
C ARG A 81 -17.98 3.90 7.89
N LYS A 82 -19.07 3.36 7.34
CA LYS A 82 -19.23 1.90 7.14
C LYS A 82 -18.19 1.36 6.15
N GLN A 83 -17.90 2.09 5.08
CA GLN A 83 -16.92 1.70 4.07
C GLN A 83 -15.50 1.68 4.65
N PHE A 84 -15.13 2.69 5.44
CA PHE A 84 -13.87 2.67 6.18
C PHE A 84 -13.75 1.46 7.09
N LYS A 85 -14.79 1.18 7.88
CA LYS A 85 -14.80 0.00 8.77
C LYS A 85 -14.65 -1.31 8.00
N MET A 86 -15.24 -1.42 6.81
CA MET A 86 -15.10 -2.60 5.95
C MET A 86 -13.68 -2.75 5.39
N LEU A 87 -13.09 -1.64 4.89
CA LEU A 87 -11.72 -1.63 4.40
C LEU A 87 -10.71 -2.02 5.47
N LEU A 88 -10.86 -1.49 6.68
CA LEU A 88 -10.00 -1.84 7.82
C LEU A 88 -10.17 -3.31 8.24
N ARG A 89 -11.37 -3.89 8.12
CA ARG A 89 -11.61 -5.31 8.42
C ARG A 89 -10.97 -6.26 7.41
N ASN A 90 -10.83 -5.85 6.17
CA ASN A 90 -10.18 -6.65 5.11
C ASN A 90 -8.64 -6.59 5.18
N MET A 91 -8.07 -5.86 6.14
CA MET A 91 -6.62 -5.79 6.36
C MET A 91 -6.08 -6.80 7.40
N ASN A 92 -6.95 -7.46 8.16
CA ASN A 92 -6.62 -8.56 9.08
C ASN A 92 -7.14 -9.87 8.52
#